data_AF-A0A1H9H2T4-F1
#
_entry.id   AF-A0A1H9H2T4-F1
#
_cell.length_a   1.000
_cell.length_b   1.000
_cell.length_c   1.000
_cell.angle_alpha   90.00
_cell.angle_beta   90.00
_cell.angle_gamma   90.00
#
_symmetry.space_group_name_H-M   'P 1'
#
loop_
_entity.id
_entity.type
_entity.pdbx_description
1 polymer ?
#
loop_
_entity_poly.entity_id
_entity_poly.type
_entity_poly.pdbx_seq_one_letter_code
_entity_poly.pdbx_strand_id
1 'polypeptide(L)'
;MRRPWRLLHDLGLWRFCGVQVLFLGTLSQFVLAPFLWSFWLILLGLLHPMTTALTTGQWQTLVVLFVGAEVINLVVAAIALRRAEKLRLLGWALTLQFYFPLGSLAVYKGLLELAWKPFWWDKTAHGILLPPDQLRTLPRPVPRPASDG
;
A
#
# COMPACT_ATOMS: atom_id res chain seq x y z
N MET A 1 -1.31 -16.48 2.49
CA MET A 1 -0.64 -17.32 3.51
C MET A 1 -0.77 -18.79 3.13
N ARG A 2 0.32 -19.57 3.08
CA ARG A 2 0.25 -20.99 2.64
C ARG A 2 -0.15 -21.98 3.74
N ARG A 3 0.17 -21.70 5.02
CA ARG A 3 -0.15 -22.55 6.19
C ARG A 3 -0.66 -21.69 7.36
N PRO A 4 -1.90 -21.19 7.32
CA PRO A 4 -2.42 -20.25 8.32
C PRO A 4 -2.46 -20.86 9.74
N TRP A 5 -2.74 -22.17 9.85
CA TRP A 5 -2.80 -22.86 11.15
C TRP A 5 -1.47 -22.91 11.89
N ARG A 6 -0.36 -23.06 11.17
CA ARG A 6 0.98 -23.00 11.77
C ARG A 6 1.28 -21.61 12.30
N LEU A 7 0.95 -20.57 11.53
CA LEU A 7 1.12 -19.18 11.95
C LEU A 7 0.28 -18.87 13.20
N LEU A 8 -0.97 -19.35 13.26
CA LEU A 8 -1.84 -19.19 14.42
C LEU A 8 -1.24 -19.84 15.67
N HIS A 9 -0.68 -21.03 15.54
CA HIS A 9 -0.02 -21.73 16.64
C HIS A 9 1.25 -20.98 17.12
N ASP A 10 2.07 -20.47 16.19
CA ASP A 10 3.33 -19.80 16.52
C ASP A 10 3.13 -18.41 17.15
N LEU A 11 2.09 -17.68 16.75
CA LEU A 11 1.82 -16.32 17.22
C LEU A 11 0.76 -16.24 18.33
N GLY A 12 -0.11 -17.25 18.43
CA GLY A 12 -1.35 -17.18 19.21
C GLY A 12 -2.42 -16.30 18.54
N LEU A 13 -3.66 -16.46 19.00
CA LEU A 13 -4.84 -15.83 18.38
C LEU A 13 -4.75 -14.31 18.28
N TRP A 14 -4.30 -13.64 19.34
CA TRP A 14 -4.26 -12.17 19.39
C TRP A 14 -3.32 -11.56 18.34
N ARG A 15 -2.07 -12.05 18.26
CA ARG A 15 -1.08 -11.55 17.31
C ARG A 15 -1.43 -11.96 15.87
N PHE A 16 -2.00 -13.15 15.69
CA PHE A 16 -2.54 -13.57 14.40
C PHE A 16 -3.63 -12.63 13.91
N CYS A 17 -4.61 -12.29 14.76
CA CYS A 17 -5.64 -11.31 14.43
C CYS A 17 -5.04 -9.95 14.09
N GLY A 18 -4.03 -9.49 14.83
CA GLY A 18 -3.30 -8.25 14.49
C GLY A 18 -2.69 -8.27 13.09
N VAL A 19 -2.09 -9.39 12.67
CA VAL A 19 -1.56 -9.55 11.31
C VAL A 19 -2.68 -9.52 10.27
N GLN A 20 -3.82 -10.18 10.53
CA GLN A 20 -4.96 -10.16 9.61
C GLN A 20 -5.54 -8.75 9.46
N VAL A 21 -5.72 -8.03 10.57
CA VAL A 21 -6.21 -6.65 10.57
C VAL A 21 -5.24 -5.73 9.82
N LEU A 22 -3.92 -5.90 10.00
CA LEU A 22 -2.92 -5.13 9.27
C LEU A 22 -2.98 -5.41 7.76
N PHE A 23 -3.06 -6.68 7.36
CA PHE A 23 -3.16 -7.07 5.96
C PHE A 23 -4.44 -6.57 5.30
N LEU A 24 -5.58 -6.85 5.93
CA LEU A 24 -6.89 -6.45 5.44
C LEU A 24 -6.99 -4.92 5.40
N GLY A 25 -6.59 -4.24 6.47
CA GLY A 25 -6.58 -2.79 6.54
C GLY A 25 -5.75 -2.15 5.43
N THR A 26 -4.53 -2.67 5.19
CA THR A 26 -3.65 -2.15 4.13
C THR A 26 -4.24 -2.38 2.74
N LEU A 27 -4.74 -3.59 2.46
CA LEU A 27 -5.35 -3.90 1.17
C LEU A 27 -6.63 -3.08 0.94
N SER A 28 -7.53 -3.06 1.92
CA SER A 28 -8.76 -2.28 1.87
C SER A 28 -8.47 -0.80 1.69
N GLN A 29 -7.45 -0.25 2.37
CA GLN A 29 -7.04 1.14 2.19
C GLN A 29 -6.67 1.41 0.72
N PHE A 30 -5.79 0.62 0.11
CA PHE A 30 -5.37 0.87 -1.27
C PHE A 30 -6.49 0.62 -2.30
N VAL A 31 -7.40 -0.32 -2.04
CA VAL A 31 -8.59 -0.58 -2.86
C VAL A 31 -9.62 0.53 -2.74
N LEU A 32 -9.81 1.11 -1.55
CA LEU A 32 -10.81 2.17 -1.34
C LEU A 32 -10.25 3.56 -1.59
N ALA A 33 -8.93 3.73 -1.71
CA ALA A 33 -8.30 5.04 -1.82
C ALA A 33 -8.84 5.90 -2.98
N PRO A 34 -9.05 5.40 -4.22
CA PRO A 34 -9.61 6.25 -5.29
C PRO A 34 -11.01 6.75 -5.01
N PHE A 35 -11.82 5.91 -4.35
CA PHE A 35 -13.15 6.30 -3.90
C PHE A 35 -13.07 7.37 -2.80
N LEU A 36 -12.14 7.24 -1.85
CA LEU A 36 -11.93 8.28 -0.84
C LEU A 36 -11.39 9.58 -1.47
N TRP A 37 -10.50 9.49 -2.46
CA TRP A 37 -9.97 10.66 -3.13
C TRP A 37 -11.00 11.44 -3.93
N SER A 38 -12.06 10.79 -4.44
CA SER A 38 -13.12 11.50 -5.16
C SER A 38 -13.82 12.56 -4.29
N PHE A 39 -13.81 12.40 -2.96
CA PHE A 39 -14.34 13.42 -2.05
C PHE A 39 -13.51 14.72 -2.01
N TRP A 40 -12.23 14.69 -2.38
CA TRP A 40 -11.44 15.92 -2.53
C TRP A 40 -11.95 16.80 -3.68
N LEU A 41 -12.60 16.22 -4.69
CA LEU A 41 -13.21 16.98 -5.78
C LEU A 41 -14.26 17.96 -5.26
N ILE A 42 -14.94 17.63 -4.16
CA ILE A 42 -15.94 18.49 -3.53
C ILE A 42 -15.30 19.78 -2.99
N LEU A 43 -14.09 19.69 -2.41
CA LEU A 43 -13.35 20.86 -1.94
C LEU A 43 -12.93 21.78 -3.09
N LEU A 44 -12.75 21.22 -4.29
CA LEU A 44 -12.50 21.97 -5.51
C LEU A 44 -13.77 22.56 -6.15
N GLY A 45 -14.94 22.39 -5.50
CA GLY A 45 -16.22 22.87 -6.01
C GLY A 45 -16.79 22.06 -7.17
N LEU A 46 -16.25 20.86 -7.44
CA LEU A 46 -16.74 19.99 -8.51
C LEU A 46 -18.00 19.23 -8.06
N LEU A 47 -18.87 18.95 -9.02
CA LEU A 47 -20.07 18.14 -8.80
C LEU A 47 -19.66 16.72 -8.39
N HIS A 48 -20.12 16.29 -7.22
CA HIS A 48 -19.94 14.92 -6.74
C HIS A 48 -21.31 14.35 -6.33
N PRO A 49 -21.72 13.17 -6.82
CA PRO A 49 -23.04 12.61 -6.55
C PRO A 49 -23.41 12.51 -5.07
N MET A 50 -22.41 12.40 -4.19
CA MET A 50 -22.63 12.31 -2.74
C MET A 50 -23.00 13.65 -2.07
N THR A 51 -22.88 14.80 -2.75
CA THR A 51 -23.26 16.10 -2.15
C THR A 51 -24.76 16.23 -1.93
N THR A 52 -25.57 15.51 -2.70
CA THR A 52 -27.04 15.49 -2.55
C THR A 52 -27.53 14.32 -1.69
N ALA A 53 -26.69 13.32 -1.46
CA ALA A 53 -27.04 12.12 -0.70
C ALA A 53 -26.76 12.24 0.82
N LEU A 54 -25.88 13.17 1.22
CA LEU A 54 -25.42 13.30 2.60
C LEU A 54 -26.06 14.50 3.31
N THR A 55 -26.42 14.30 4.57
CA THR A 55 -26.82 15.40 5.45
C THR A 55 -25.62 16.26 5.86
N THR A 56 -25.85 17.50 6.26
CA THR A 56 -24.77 18.43 6.68
C THR A 56 -23.90 17.85 7.81
N GLY A 57 -24.49 17.15 8.78
CA GLY A 57 -23.76 16.55 9.89
C GLY A 57 -22.88 15.37 9.47
N GLN A 58 -23.36 14.52 8.56
CA GLN A 58 -22.54 13.45 7.97
C GLN A 58 -21.36 14.03 7.18
N TRP A 59 -21.60 15.15 6.50
CA TRP A 59 -20.56 15.82 5.71
C TRP A 59 -19.45 16.40 6.59
N GLN A 60 -19.81 17.09 7.67
CA GLN A 60 -18.85 17.57 8.67
C GLN A 60 -18.04 16.42 9.30
N THR A 61 -18.72 15.31 9.62
CA THR A 61 -18.07 14.12 10.17
C THR A 61 -17.02 13.55 9.22
N LEU A 62 -17.35 13.44 7.93
CA LEU A 62 -16.40 12.96 6.91
C LEU A 62 -15.20 13.90 6.77
N VAL A 63 -15.42 15.21 6.71
CA VAL A 63 -14.32 16.19 6.63
C VAL A 63 -13.38 16.05 7.82
N VAL A 64 -13.92 15.98 9.05
CA VAL A 64 -13.11 15.81 10.27
C VAL A 64 -12.33 14.49 10.24
N LEU A 65 -12.95 13.39 9.80
CA LEU A 65 -12.28 12.09 9.69
C LEU A 65 -11.14 12.12 8.67
N PHE A 66 -11.36 12.71 7.49
CA PHE A 66 -10.36 12.80 6.44
C PHE A 66 -9.17 13.66 6.84
N VAL A 67 -9.43 14.87 7.32
CA VAL A 67 -8.38 15.79 7.78
C VAL A 67 -7.66 15.21 8.99
N GLY A 68 -8.39 14.63 9.95
CA GLY A 68 -7.82 13.98 11.11
C GLY A 68 -6.91 12.80 10.74
N ALA A 69 -7.33 11.96 9.81
CA ALA A 69 -6.52 10.84 9.32
C ALA A 69 -5.22 11.32 8.64
N GLU A 70 -5.29 12.39 7.84
CA GLU A 70 -4.12 12.95 7.17
C GLU A 70 -3.14 13.56 8.17
N VAL A 71 -3.64 14.30 9.17
CA VAL A 71 -2.82 14.83 10.27
C VAL A 71 -2.14 13.70 11.05
N ILE A 72 -2.87 12.63 11.38
CA ILE A 72 -2.30 11.46 12.04
C ILE A 72 -1.19 10.85 11.18
N ASN A 73 -1.39 10.72 9.87
CA ASN A 73 -0.41 10.14 8.95
C ASN A 73 0.89 10.97 8.94
N LEU A 74 0.78 12.30 8.83
CA LEU A 74 1.93 13.22 8.89
C LEU A 74 2.64 13.18 10.24
N VAL A 75 1.90 13.11 11.35
CA VAL A 75 2.48 12.99 12.70
C VAL A 75 3.25 11.67 12.84
N VAL A 76 2.70 10.56 12.36
CA VAL A 76 3.38 9.25 12.36
C VAL A 76 4.66 9.30 11.51
N ALA A 77 4.61 9.91 10.33
CA ALA A 77 5.78 10.11 9.49
C ALA A 77 6.85 10.96 10.21
N ALA A 78 6.46 12.06 10.85
CA ALA A 78 7.36 12.91 11.61
C ALA A 78 8.00 12.17 12.79
N ILE A 79 7.23 11.37 13.54
CA ILE A 79 7.74 10.55 14.64
C ILE A 79 8.74 9.52 14.12
N ALA A 80 8.45 8.85 13.01
CA ALA A 80 9.33 7.86 12.38
C ALA A 80 10.65 8.51 11.94
N LEU A 81 10.60 9.67 11.27
CA LEU A 81 11.78 10.42 10.85
C LEU A 81 12.60 10.93 12.03
N ARG A 82 11.94 11.38 13.11
CA ARG A 82 12.62 11.80 14.34
C ARG A 82 13.38 10.64 14.97
N ARG A 83 12.74 9.47 15.08
CA ARG A 83 13.36 8.26 15.63
C ARG A 83 14.51 7.74 14.76
N ALA A 84 14.46 8.01 13.46
CA ALA A 84 15.53 7.69 12.52
C ALA A 84 16.60 8.79 12.37
N GLU A 85 16.53 9.88 13.16
CA GLU A 85 17.43 11.04 13.10
C GLU A 85 17.53 11.68 11.70
N LYS A 86 16.43 11.65 10.94
CA LYS A 86 16.35 12.11 9.54
C LYS A 86 15.26 13.16 9.32
N LEU A 87 15.03 14.04 10.29
CA LEU A 87 13.99 15.09 10.20
C LEU A 87 14.12 16.00 8.97
N ARG A 88 15.32 16.18 8.42
CA ARG A 88 15.52 16.92 7.15
C ARG A 88 14.71 16.35 5.98
N LEU A 89 14.28 15.08 6.06
CA LEU A 89 13.47 14.43 5.04
C LEU A 89 11.98 14.70 5.19
N LEU A 90 11.54 15.49 6.18
CA LEU A 90 10.12 15.72 6.42
C LEU A 90 9.42 16.39 5.23
N GLY A 91 10.10 17.29 4.52
CA GLY A 91 9.58 17.86 3.27
C GLY A 91 9.32 16.79 2.19
N TRP A 92 10.16 15.74 2.15
CA TRP A 92 9.94 14.61 1.25
C TRP A 92 8.76 13.73 1.68
N ALA A 93 8.34 13.75 2.96
CA ALA A 93 7.14 13.04 3.38
C ALA A 93 5.88 13.53 2.63
N LEU A 94 5.82 14.81 2.26
CA LEU A 94 4.72 15.34 1.43
C LEU A 94 4.68 14.71 0.03
N THR A 95 5.84 14.32 -0.51
CA THR A 95 5.89 13.65 -1.81
C THR A 95 5.29 12.24 -1.76
N LEU A 96 5.14 11.65 -0.56
CA LEU A 96 4.47 10.36 -0.41
C LEU A 96 3.00 10.41 -0.84
N GLN A 97 2.37 11.60 -0.80
CA GLN A 97 1.00 11.77 -1.30
C GLN A 97 0.86 11.48 -2.80
N PHE A 98 1.96 11.59 -3.57
CA PHE A 98 2.01 11.19 -4.98
C PHE A 98 2.46 9.74 -5.15
N TYR A 99 3.24 9.21 -4.21
CA TYR A 99 3.70 7.82 -4.23
C TYR A 99 2.59 6.81 -3.89
N PHE A 100 1.79 7.07 -2.85
CA PHE A 100 0.74 6.15 -2.41
C PHE A 100 -0.37 5.87 -3.45
N PRO A 101 -0.79 6.84 -4.30
CA PRO A 101 -1.61 6.57 -5.48
C PRO A 101 -1.08 5.49 -6.42
N LEU A 102 0.24 5.41 -6.60
CA LEU A 102 0.84 4.34 -7.41
C LEU A 102 0.62 2.97 -6.77
N GLY A 103 0.59 2.90 -5.43
CA GLY A 103 0.23 1.70 -4.68
C GLY A 103 -1.19 1.22 -4.97
N SER A 104 -2.17 2.14 -5.02
CA SER A 104 -3.54 1.81 -5.41
C SER A 104 -3.60 1.25 -6.83
N LEU A 105 -2.94 1.89 -7.80
CA LEU A 105 -2.87 1.39 -9.17
C LEU A 105 -2.26 -0.02 -9.24
N ALA A 106 -1.20 -0.27 -8.48
CA ALA A 106 -0.57 -1.59 -8.39
C ALA A 106 -1.52 -2.66 -7.82
N VAL A 107 -2.31 -2.31 -6.80
CA VAL A 107 -3.32 -3.22 -6.23
C VAL A 107 -4.41 -3.55 -7.25
N TYR A 108 -4.96 -2.57 -7.96
CA TYR A 108 -5.95 -2.84 -9.01
C TYR A 108 -5.39 -3.72 -10.11
N LYS A 109 -4.17 -3.42 -10.59
CA LYS A 109 -3.49 -4.28 -11.56
C LYS A 109 -3.34 -5.70 -11.03
N GLY A 110 -2.90 -5.87 -9.79
CA GLY A 110 -2.77 -7.18 -9.15
C GLY A 110 -4.10 -7.92 -9.01
N LEU A 111 -5.20 -7.22 -8.70
CA LEU A 111 -6.54 -7.81 -8.65
C LEU A 111 -7.03 -8.25 -10.03
N LEU A 112 -6.79 -7.44 -11.07
CA LEU A 112 -7.11 -7.80 -12.46
C LEU A 112 -6.28 -9.00 -12.92
N GLU A 113 -4.99 -9.03 -12.60
CA GLU A 113 -4.10 -10.16 -12.92
C GLU A 113 -4.50 -11.42 -12.16
N LEU A 114 -4.92 -11.32 -10.90
CA LEU A 114 -5.40 -12.46 -10.15
C LEU A 114 -6.64 -13.11 -10.81
N ALA A 115 -7.51 -12.30 -11.43
CA ALA A 115 -8.70 -12.78 -12.12
C ALA A 115 -8.41 -13.36 -13.51
N TRP A 116 -7.61 -12.67 -14.33
CA TRP A 116 -7.39 -13.03 -15.74
C TRP A 116 -6.09 -13.80 -16.01
N LYS A 117 -5.07 -13.64 -15.18
CA LYS A 117 -3.72 -14.21 -15.36
C LYS A 117 -3.10 -14.60 -13.99
N PRO A 118 -3.70 -15.54 -13.24
CA PRO A 118 -3.33 -15.81 -11.84
C PRO A 118 -1.88 -16.26 -11.62
N PHE A 119 -1.23 -16.79 -12.66
CA PHE A 119 0.17 -17.23 -12.63
C PHE A 119 1.15 -16.23 -13.24
N TRP A 120 0.65 -15.06 -13.66
CA TRP A 120 1.48 -13.99 -14.19
C TRP A 120 2.06 -13.17 -13.05
N TRP A 121 3.37 -12.93 -13.11
CA TRP A 121 4.08 -12.13 -12.13
C TRP A 121 5.09 -11.24 -12.84
N ASP A 122 4.89 -9.93 -12.77
CA ASP A 122 5.83 -8.95 -13.32
C ASP A 122 7.09 -8.88 -12.46
N LYS A 123 8.14 -9.55 -12.93
CA LYS A 123 9.46 -9.46 -12.33
C LYS A 123 10.16 -8.21 -12.86
N THR A 124 10.74 -7.43 -11.96
CA THR A 124 11.76 -6.46 -12.36
C THR A 124 12.98 -7.23 -12.88
N ALA A 125 13.58 -6.77 -13.97
CA ALA A 125 14.85 -7.32 -14.42
C ALA A 125 15.95 -6.87 -13.44
N HIS A 126 16.61 -7.83 -12.81
CA HIS A 126 17.69 -7.57 -11.85
C HIS A 126 19.04 -7.62 -12.57
N GLY A 127 20.00 -6.83 -12.11
CA GLY A 127 21.38 -6.92 -12.61
C GLY A 127 21.67 -6.24 -13.94
N ILE A 128 20.70 -5.49 -14.50
CA ILE A 128 20.86 -4.75 -15.77
C ILE A 128 21.95 -3.67 -15.69
N LEU A 129 22.24 -3.19 -14.47
CA LEU A 129 23.25 -2.17 -14.19
C LEU A 129 24.59 -2.74 -13.70
N LEU A 130 24.73 -4.07 -13.61
CA LEU A 130 26.00 -4.67 -13.17
C LEU A 130 27.05 -4.53 -14.28
N PRO A 131 28.28 -4.11 -13.96
CA PRO A 131 29.39 -4.13 -14.91
C PRO A 131 29.58 -5.54 -15.49
N PRO A 132 29.96 -5.67 -16.78
CA PRO A 132 30.17 -6.97 -17.44
C PRO A 132 31.10 -7.91 -16.67
N ASP A 133 32.07 -7.33 -15.97
CA ASP A 133 33.10 -8.05 -15.22
C ASP A 133 32.51 -8.73 -13.97
N GLN A 134 31.56 -8.07 -13.30
CA GLN A 134 30.86 -8.63 -12.15
C GLN A 134 29.90 -9.75 -12.55
N LEU A 135 29.23 -9.65 -13.71
CA LEU A 135 28.35 -10.70 -14.22
C LEU A 135 29.09 -12.03 -14.47
N ARG A 136 30.39 -11.97 -14.82
CA ARG A 136 31.23 -13.17 -15.01
C ARG A 136 31.64 -13.84 -13.71
N THR A 137 31.74 -13.07 -12.63
CA THR A 137 32.14 -13.58 -11.29
C THR A 137 30.96 -14.10 -10.46
N LEU A 138 29.72 -13.79 -10.85
CA LEU A 138 28.56 -14.26 -10.11
C LEU A 138 28.41 -15.79 -10.27
N PRO A 139 28.13 -16.52 -9.18
CA PRO A 139 27.79 -17.92 -9.25
C PRO A 139 26.61 -18.12 -10.20
N ARG A 140 26.74 -19.05 -11.16
CA ARG A 140 25.62 -19.38 -12.04
C ARG A 140 24.45 -19.89 -11.19
N PRO A 141 23.21 -19.43 -11.45
CA PRO A 141 22.05 -19.94 -10.71
C PRO A 141 21.97 -21.45 -10.90
N VAL A 142 21.92 -22.19 -9.79
CA VAL A 142 21.65 -23.64 -9.83
C VAL A 142 20.23 -23.82 -10.38
N PRO A 143 20.01 -24.65 -11.42
CA PRO A 143 18.68 -24.95 -11.91
C PRO A 143 17.87 -25.54 -10.76
N ARG A 144 16.85 -24.83 -10.29
CA ARG A 144 15.84 -25.41 -9.41
C ARG A 144 14.73 -25.92 -10.31
N PRO A 145 14.22 -27.15 -10.10
CA PRO A 145 12.99 -27.58 -10.78
C PRO A 145 11.94 -26.49 -10.54
N ALA A 146 11.27 -26.05 -11.60
CA ALA A 146 10.12 -25.18 -11.47
C ALA A 146 9.17 -25.87 -10.50
N SER A 147 8.72 -25.17 -9.47
CA SER A 147 7.66 -25.72 -8.63
C SER A 147 6.42 -25.82 -9.51
N ASP A 148 6.17 -27.02 -10.04
CA ASP A 148 4.91 -27.33 -10.69
C ASP A 148 3.79 -27.03 -9.68
N GLY A 149 2.84 -26.22 -10.13
CA GLY A 149 1.75 -25.68 -9.31
C GLY A 149 0.75 -26.73 -8.87
#